data_AF-A0A4Q5QIJ8-F1
#
_entry.id   AF-A0A4Q5QIJ8-F1
#
_cell.length_a   1.000
_cell.length_b   1.000
_cell.length_c   1.000
_cell.angle_alpha   90.00
_cell.angle_beta   90.00
_cell.angle_gamma   90.00
#
_symmetry.space_group_name_H-M   'P 1'
#
loop_
_entity.id
_entity.type
_entity.pdbx_description
1 polymer ?
#
loop_
_entity_poly.entity_id
_entity_poly.type
_entity_poly.pdbx_seq_one_letter_code
_entity_poly.pdbx_strand_id
1 'polypeptide(L)'
;MLNTTTKLYPYTVPVEYPVVGEDPSRCRIGVVSAAGGATKWMDVPGDAVQHYLPRMEWAGPGELIMQQLNRRQNESNIILANATTGAAKPIFSETDKAFIDAKDEAVGWNWVDKGRSFVWASEKDGWNHLYSIDRAGKEKLLTPGDYDVIKLTSIDEAGGKIYFTASPTNATQTYLYQVPLQGGKATRLTPASLPGTNGYDISPNGKIALHTYSSSTSLPLADVVS
;
A
#
# COMPACT_ATOMS: atom_id res chain seq x y z
N MET A 1 -14.48 24.44 14.24
CA MET A 1 -15.52 23.62 14.91
C MET A 1 -16.22 24.43 15.99
N LEU A 2 -17.35 23.98 16.54
CA LEU A 2 -18.10 24.65 17.61
C LEU A 2 -18.10 23.77 18.87
N ASN A 3 -17.78 24.32 20.05
CA ASN A 3 -17.95 23.64 21.33
C ASN A 3 -19.19 24.18 22.03
N THR A 4 -20.16 23.29 22.29
CA THR A 4 -21.45 23.59 22.93
C THR A 4 -21.62 22.94 24.29
N THR A 5 -20.61 22.20 24.79
CA THR A 5 -20.76 21.31 25.95
C THR A 5 -19.92 21.70 27.15
N THR A 6 -18.79 22.42 26.97
CA THR A 6 -17.90 22.73 28.10
C THR A 6 -18.21 24.04 28.82
N LYS A 7 -19.10 24.88 28.27
CA LYS A 7 -19.50 26.18 28.82
C LYS A 7 -20.98 26.45 28.56
N LEU A 8 -21.56 27.36 29.35
CA LEU A 8 -22.95 27.80 29.22
C LEU A 8 -23.24 28.44 27.85
N TYR A 9 -22.26 29.13 27.26
CA TYR A 9 -22.37 29.74 25.94
C TYR A 9 -21.41 29.08 24.96
N PRO A 10 -21.88 28.73 23.74
CA PRO A 10 -21.03 28.15 22.71
C PRO A 10 -19.88 29.08 22.31
N TYR A 11 -18.77 28.49 21.89
CA TYR A 11 -17.63 29.21 21.33
C TYR A 11 -16.96 28.42 20.20
N THR A 12 -16.27 29.13 19.32
CA THR A 12 -15.55 28.55 18.19
C THR A 12 -14.24 27.92 18.63
N VAL A 13 -13.96 26.71 18.15
CA VAL A 13 -12.67 26.03 18.26
C VAL A 13 -11.95 26.16 16.91
N PRO A 14 -10.80 26.87 16.85
CA PRO A 14 -10.01 26.98 15.63
C PRO A 14 -9.46 25.61 15.24
N VAL A 15 -9.38 25.35 13.94
CA VAL A 15 -8.79 24.14 13.36
C VAL A 15 -7.95 24.58 12.17
N GLU A 16 -6.71 24.11 12.13
CA GLU A 16 -5.86 24.26 10.95
C GLU A 16 -6.45 23.38 9.85
N TYR A 17 -7.00 24.02 8.83
CA TYR A 17 -7.71 23.35 7.74
C TYR A 17 -7.31 24.00 6.42
N PRO A 18 -6.29 23.48 5.72
CA PRO A 18 -5.87 24.02 4.44
C PRO A 18 -6.93 23.69 3.40
N VAL A 19 -7.70 24.71 3.01
CA VAL A 19 -8.66 24.59 1.91
C VAL A 19 -7.91 24.45 0.57
N VAL A 20 -8.61 24.01 -0.47
CA VAL A 20 -8.02 23.84 -1.81
C VAL A 20 -7.33 25.14 -2.26
N GLY A 21 -6.06 25.03 -2.64
CA GLY A 21 -5.23 26.16 -3.07
C GLY A 21 -4.29 26.70 -1.99
N GLU A 22 -4.63 26.55 -0.71
CA GLU A 22 -3.77 26.98 0.42
C GLU A 22 -2.66 25.96 0.71
N ASP A 23 -1.54 26.43 1.23
CA ASP A 23 -0.42 25.58 1.61
C ASP A 23 -0.85 24.52 2.64
N PRO A 24 -0.49 23.24 2.45
CA PRO A 24 -0.74 22.23 3.46
C PRO A 24 0.29 22.32 4.59
N SER A 25 0.08 21.51 5.63
CA SER A 25 1.05 21.41 6.73
C SER A 25 2.41 20.92 6.25
N ARG A 26 3.46 21.62 6.66
CA ARG A 26 4.84 21.18 6.44
C ARG A 26 5.09 19.82 7.08
N CYS A 27 5.58 18.84 6.32
CA CYS A 27 5.92 17.50 6.85
C CYS A 27 7.43 17.24 6.88
N ARG A 28 7.87 16.42 7.85
CA ARG A 28 9.24 15.94 7.99
C ARG A 28 9.27 14.62 8.75
N ILE A 29 10.25 13.76 8.46
CA ILE A 29 10.46 12.48 9.15
C ILE A 29 11.67 12.60 10.08
N GLY A 30 11.49 12.17 11.33
CA GLY A 30 12.54 12.15 12.34
C GLY A 30 12.62 10.78 13.03
N VAL A 31 13.85 10.31 13.25
CA VAL A 31 14.14 9.10 14.01
C VAL A 31 14.73 9.49 15.36
N VAL A 32 14.24 8.89 16.43
CA VAL A 32 14.80 9.05 17.78
C VAL A 32 15.00 7.66 18.40
N SER A 33 16.08 7.48 19.15
CA SER A 33 16.33 6.25 19.89
C SER A 33 15.21 6.02 20.91
N ALA A 34 14.78 4.77 21.09
CA ALA A 34 13.81 4.40 22.13
C ALA A 34 14.30 4.71 23.56
N ALA A 35 15.62 4.78 23.76
CA ALA A 35 16.23 5.22 25.02
C ALA A 35 16.21 6.75 25.20
N GLY A 36 15.68 7.51 24.24
CA GLY A 36 15.73 8.97 24.18
C GLY A 36 16.99 9.51 23.50
N GLY A 37 17.03 10.83 23.30
CA GLY A 37 18.17 11.53 22.68
C GLY A 37 17.75 12.51 21.58
N ALA A 38 18.74 12.99 20.82
CA ALA A 38 18.51 13.90 19.71
C ALA A 38 17.75 13.21 18.57
N THR A 39 16.80 13.92 17.97
CA THR A 39 16.10 13.47 16.76
C THR A 39 17.00 13.61 15.54
N LYS A 40 17.18 12.53 14.79
CA LYS A 40 17.80 12.55 13.48
C LYS A 40 16.74 12.77 12.42
N TRP A 41 16.76 13.95 11.82
CA TRP A 41 15.87 14.31 10.72
C TRP A 41 16.35 13.70 9.41
N MET A 42 15.42 13.17 8.62
CA MET A 42 15.71 12.64 7.28
C MET A 42 15.72 13.78 6.27
N ASP A 43 16.72 13.80 5.41
CA ASP A 43 16.94 14.78 4.34
C ASP A 43 16.05 14.45 3.12
N VAL A 44 14.74 14.39 3.34
CA VAL A 44 13.75 14.09 2.29
C VAL A 44 13.80 15.18 1.22
N PRO A 45 14.02 14.83 -0.08
CA PRO A 45 14.14 15.82 -1.14
C PRO A 45 12.83 16.56 -1.40
N GLY A 46 12.93 17.77 -1.96
CA GLY A 46 11.79 18.60 -2.34
C GLY A 46 11.28 19.54 -1.25
N ASP A 47 10.23 20.29 -1.58
CA ASP A 47 9.64 21.28 -0.68
C ASP A 47 8.74 20.60 0.35
N ALA A 48 9.11 20.67 1.63
CA ALA A 48 8.39 20.09 2.76
C ALA A 48 6.92 20.54 2.93
N VAL A 49 6.51 21.60 2.24
CA VAL A 49 5.12 22.08 2.17
C VAL A 49 4.41 21.54 0.92
N GLN A 50 5.08 21.38 -0.22
CA GLN A 50 4.44 21.00 -1.49
C GLN A 50 4.49 19.50 -1.81
N HIS A 51 4.69 18.66 -0.79
CA HIS A 51 4.59 17.20 -0.93
C HIS A 51 3.91 16.57 0.29
N TYR A 52 3.46 15.34 0.10
CA TYR A 52 2.89 14.49 1.15
C TYR A 52 3.77 13.27 1.38
N LEU A 53 3.83 12.80 2.62
CA LEU A 53 4.52 11.57 3.02
C LEU A 53 3.50 10.56 3.58
N PRO A 54 2.63 9.99 2.73
CA PRO A 54 1.47 9.21 3.20
C PRO A 54 1.84 7.90 3.88
N ARG A 55 3.02 7.34 3.59
CA ARG A 55 3.44 6.02 4.05
C ARG A 55 4.93 5.99 4.36
N MET A 56 5.29 5.34 5.46
CA MET A 56 6.69 5.04 5.81
C MET A 56 6.76 3.77 6.67
N GLU A 57 7.87 3.03 6.58
CA GLU A 57 8.17 1.90 7.47
C GLU A 57 9.69 1.70 7.56
N TRP A 58 10.14 0.85 8.48
CA TRP A 58 11.50 0.33 8.46
C TRP A 58 11.71 -0.62 7.28
N ALA A 59 12.78 -0.38 6.51
CA ALA A 59 13.24 -1.23 5.41
C ALA A 59 14.31 -2.24 5.87
N GLY A 60 14.68 -2.20 7.15
CA GLY A 60 15.75 -2.96 7.76
C GLY A 60 16.36 -2.18 8.94
N PRO A 61 17.37 -2.74 9.62
CA PRO A 61 18.05 -2.04 10.71
C PRO A 61 18.68 -0.73 10.22
N GLY A 62 18.25 0.40 10.78
CA GLY A 62 18.82 1.71 10.48
C GLY A 62 18.41 2.30 9.12
N GLU A 63 17.37 1.79 8.49
CA GLU A 63 16.91 2.28 7.19
C GLU A 63 15.37 2.36 7.12
N LEU A 64 14.87 3.46 6.56
CA LEU A 64 13.45 3.70 6.33
C LEU A 64 13.14 3.62 4.84
N ILE A 65 11.94 3.15 4.52
CA ILE A 65 11.30 3.30 3.22
C ILE A 65 10.08 4.20 3.37
N MET A 66 9.84 5.07 2.39
CA MET A 66 8.70 6.00 2.40
C MET A 66 8.19 6.27 1.00
N GLN A 67 6.90 6.59 0.90
CA GLN A 67 6.29 7.15 -0.30
C GLN A 67 6.22 8.67 -0.15
N GLN A 68 6.54 9.39 -1.21
CA GLN A 68 6.35 10.83 -1.33
C GLN A 68 5.46 11.11 -2.54
N LEU A 69 4.36 11.83 -2.33
CA LEU A 69 3.49 12.32 -3.40
C LEU A 69 3.71 13.82 -3.59
N ASN A 70 3.78 14.29 -4.83
CA ASN A 70 3.78 15.73 -5.10
C ASN A 70 2.42 16.37 -4.74
N ARG A 71 2.35 17.71 -4.69
CA ARG A 71 1.12 18.45 -4.37
C ARG A 71 -0.08 18.07 -5.24
N ARG A 72 0.15 17.75 -6.52
CA ARG A 72 -0.88 17.34 -7.48
C ARG A 72 -1.29 15.87 -7.34
N GLN A 73 -0.57 15.10 -6.54
CA GLN A 73 -0.74 13.66 -6.35
C GLN A 73 -0.67 12.88 -7.66
N ASN A 74 0.18 13.30 -8.58
CA ASN A 74 0.34 12.67 -9.90
C ASN A 74 1.80 12.28 -10.20
N GLU A 75 2.66 12.40 -9.20
CA GLU A 75 4.03 11.90 -9.16
C GLU A 75 4.25 11.28 -7.78
N SER A 76 4.72 10.03 -7.77
CA SER A 76 5.01 9.25 -6.56
C SER A 76 6.46 8.81 -6.59
N ASN A 77 7.19 9.14 -5.53
CA ASN A 77 8.57 8.72 -5.31
C ASN A 77 8.63 7.73 -4.15
N ILE A 78 9.31 6.61 -4.36
CA ILE A 78 9.69 5.69 -3.29
C ILE A 78 11.11 6.00 -2.88
N ILE A 79 11.30 6.32 -1.61
CA ILE A 79 12.55 6.84 -1.06
C ILE A 79 13.08 5.88 -0.01
N LEU A 80 14.39 5.58 -0.07
CA LEU A 80 15.11 4.95 1.03
C LEU A 80 15.93 6.00 1.79
N ALA A 81 15.87 5.96 3.12
CA ALA A 81 16.58 6.88 4.00
C ALA A 81 17.39 6.15 5.07
N ASN A 82 18.63 6.60 5.28
CA ASN A 82 19.51 6.09 6.32
C ASN A 82 19.20 6.78 7.65
N ALA A 83 18.72 6.02 8.64
CA ALA A 83 18.30 6.55 9.94
C ALA A 83 19.46 7.09 10.80
N THR A 84 20.70 6.71 10.50
CA THR A 84 21.90 7.17 11.22
C THR A 84 22.45 8.47 10.64
N THR A 85 22.47 8.61 9.31
CA THR A 85 23.05 9.79 8.64
C THR A 85 22.02 10.84 8.28
N GLY A 86 20.75 10.47 8.11
CA GLY A 86 19.69 11.33 7.60
C GLY A 86 19.55 11.30 6.08
N ALA A 87 20.55 10.78 5.36
CA ALA A 87 20.56 10.79 3.89
C ALA A 87 19.36 10.02 3.32
N ALA A 88 18.55 10.67 2.49
CA ALA A 88 17.41 10.07 1.81
C ALA A 88 17.53 10.22 0.29
N LYS A 89 17.20 9.16 -0.45
CA LYS A 89 17.25 9.17 -1.92
C LYS A 89 16.05 8.44 -2.53
N PRO A 90 15.43 8.98 -3.59
CA PRO A 90 14.49 8.22 -4.41
C PRO A 90 15.18 7.00 -5.01
N ILE A 91 14.51 5.85 -4.97
CA ILE A 91 14.91 4.61 -5.65
C ILE A 91 13.98 4.26 -6.80
N PHE A 92 12.74 4.74 -6.77
CA PHE A 92 11.73 4.50 -7.81
C PHE A 92 10.79 5.70 -7.90
N SER A 93 10.30 5.98 -9.10
CA SER A 93 9.38 7.08 -9.38
C SER A 93 8.36 6.65 -10.42
N GLU A 94 7.11 7.06 -10.23
CA GLU A 94 6.04 6.89 -11.20
C GLU A 94 5.22 8.18 -11.34
N THR A 95 4.65 8.37 -12.53
CA THR A 95 3.84 9.54 -12.89
C THR A 95 2.55 9.09 -13.56
N ASP A 96 1.45 9.78 -13.26
CA ASP A 96 0.18 9.58 -13.94
C ASP A 96 -0.40 10.93 -14.45
N LYS A 97 -1.26 10.87 -15.47
CA LYS A 97 -1.91 12.08 -16.01
C LYS A 97 -3.03 12.60 -15.10
N ALA A 98 -3.72 11.70 -14.41
CA ALA A 98 -4.78 11.99 -13.46
C ALA A 98 -4.21 12.09 -12.05
N PHE A 99 -3.97 10.95 -11.39
CA PHE A 99 -3.46 10.87 -10.02
C PHE A 99 -2.83 9.50 -9.74
N ILE A 100 -2.13 9.39 -8.62
CA ILE A 100 -1.50 8.17 -8.12
C ILE A 100 -1.97 7.96 -6.69
N ASP A 101 -2.47 6.77 -6.41
CA ASP A 101 -2.90 6.40 -5.07
C ASP A 101 -1.71 6.27 -4.10
N ALA A 102 -1.96 6.65 -2.85
CA ALA A 102 -1.07 6.25 -1.78
C ALA A 102 -1.18 4.72 -1.61
N LYS A 103 -0.07 4.05 -1.27
CA LYS A 103 -0.10 2.61 -0.97
C LYS A 103 -1.21 2.31 0.03
N ASP A 104 -2.13 1.40 -0.31
CA ASP A 104 -3.34 1.11 0.46
C ASP A 104 -3.04 0.89 1.95
N GLU A 105 -2.27 -0.15 2.26
CA GLU A 105 -1.95 -0.54 3.63
C GLU A 105 -0.94 0.42 4.27
N ALA A 106 -1.26 0.91 5.48
CA ALA A 106 -0.41 1.83 6.23
C ALA A 106 0.92 1.22 6.69
N VAL A 107 0.94 -0.10 6.88
CA VAL A 107 2.07 -0.92 7.31
C VAL A 107 2.29 -2.07 6.33
N GLY A 108 3.43 -2.75 6.40
CA GLY A 108 3.77 -3.85 5.51
C GLY A 108 4.13 -3.36 4.11
N TRP A 109 5.39 -2.97 3.91
CA TRP A 109 5.97 -2.70 2.59
C TRP A 109 6.13 -3.95 1.72
N ASN A 110 5.65 -5.11 2.17
CA ASN A 110 5.64 -6.35 1.38
C ASN A 110 7.02 -6.72 0.84
N TRP A 111 8.03 -6.60 1.70
CA TRP A 111 9.40 -7.00 1.40
C TRP A 111 9.45 -8.49 1.10
N VAL A 112 10.18 -8.82 0.04
CA VAL A 112 10.43 -10.17 -0.43
C VAL A 112 11.91 -10.35 -0.75
N ASP A 113 12.30 -11.58 -1.06
CA ASP A 113 13.67 -11.91 -1.44
C ASP A 113 14.67 -11.53 -0.33
N LYS A 114 14.25 -11.80 0.92
CA LYS A 114 15.00 -11.44 2.14
C LYS A 114 15.27 -9.93 2.26
N GLY A 115 14.28 -9.12 1.86
CA GLY A 115 14.35 -7.66 1.95
C GLY A 115 15.15 -7.01 0.82
N ARG A 116 15.43 -7.71 -0.28
CA ARG A 116 16.10 -7.13 -1.47
C ARG A 116 15.15 -6.43 -2.43
N SER A 117 13.89 -6.86 -2.43
CA SER A 117 12.83 -6.28 -3.27
C SER A 117 11.53 -6.19 -2.48
N PHE A 118 10.57 -5.43 -2.98
CA PHE A 118 9.22 -5.36 -2.41
C PHE A 118 8.15 -5.47 -3.50
N VAL A 119 6.93 -5.86 -3.11
CA VAL A 119 5.77 -5.88 -4.01
C VAL A 119 5.03 -4.55 -3.96
N TRP A 120 4.85 -3.94 -5.12
CA TRP A 120 4.23 -2.63 -5.34
C TRP A 120 3.02 -2.75 -6.27
N ALA A 121 1.92 -2.09 -5.96
CA ALA A 121 0.76 -1.99 -6.84
C ALA A 121 0.85 -0.70 -7.65
N SER A 122 0.61 -0.76 -8.96
CA SER A 122 0.71 0.40 -9.85
C SER A 122 -0.24 0.24 -11.03
N GLU A 123 -0.86 1.34 -11.44
CA GLU A 123 -1.78 1.43 -12.59
C GLU A 123 -1.08 1.88 -13.89
N LYS A 124 0.25 2.00 -13.88
CA LYS A 124 1.02 2.64 -14.96
C LYS A 124 0.89 1.99 -16.33
N ASP A 125 0.47 0.73 -16.43
CA ASP A 125 0.21 0.02 -17.68
C ASP A 125 -1.28 0.00 -18.07
N GLY A 126 -2.12 0.75 -17.36
CA GLY A 126 -3.55 0.89 -17.62
C GLY A 126 -4.44 -0.07 -16.81
N TRP A 127 -3.84 -0.94 -16.01
CA TRP A 127 -4.49 -1.84 -15.05
C TRP A 127 -3.75 -1.76 -13.73
N ASN A 128 -4.45 -1.88 -12.60
CA ASN A 128 -3.78 -2.00 -11.32
C ASN A 128 -3.09 -3.36 -11.22
N HIS A 129 -1.78 -3.41 -11.40
CA HIS A 129 -1.00 -4.64 -11.37
C HIS A 129 0.04 -4.63 -10.25
N LEU A 130 0.46 -5.84 -9.84
CA LEU A 130 1.57 -6.02 -8.91
C LEU A 130 2.89 -6.07 -9.66
N TYR A 131 3.86 -5.36 -9.13
CA TYR A 131 5.25 -5.28 -9.58
C TYR A 131 6.18 -5.67 -8.43
N SER A 132 7.31 -6.29 -8.74
CA SER A 132 8.44 -6.36 -7.81
C SER A 132 9.39 -5.21 -8.13
N ILE A 133 9.80 -4.46 -7.10
CA ILE A 133 10.77 -3.37 -7.23
C ILE A 133 11.95 -3.68 -6.31
N ASP A 134 13.16 -3.70 -6.87
CA ASP A 134 14.38 -3.88 -6.07
C ASP A 134 14.91 -2.55 -5.52
N ARG A 135 15.90 -2.63 -4.61
CA ARG A 135 16.52 -1.44 -3.99
C ARG A 135 17.28 -0.53 -4.96
N ALA A 136 17.52 -0.97 -6.19
CA ALA A 136 18.10 -0.18 -7.26
C ALA A 136 17.04 0.43 -8.19
N GLY A 137 15.74 0.21 -7.91
CA GLY A 137 14.63 0.71 -8.70
C GLY A 137 14.27 -0.16 -9.89
N LYS A 138 14.89 -1.34 -10.03
CA LYS A 138 14.54 -2.25 -11.12
C LYS A 138 13.20 -2.89 -10.84
N GLU A 139 12.30 -2.71 -11.78
CA GLU A 139 10.94 -3.25 -11.70
C GLU A 139 10.76 -4.53 -12.52
N LYS A 140 9.79 -5.35 -12.09
CA LYS A 140 9.33 -6.53 -12.81
C LYS A 140 7.82 -6.70 -12.62
N LEU A 141 7.06 -6.74 -13.71
CA LEU A 141 5.63 -7.04 -13.68
C LEU A 141 5.38 -8.48 -13.18
N LEU A 142 4.49 -8.64 -12.21
CA LEU A 142 4.17 -9.92 -11.58
C LEU A 142 2.81 -10.48 -12.03
N THR A 143 1.83 -9.62 -12.30
CA THR A 143 0.45 -10.02 -12.63
C THR A 143 0.02 -9.50 -14.01
N PRO A 144 0.66 -9.90 -15.12
CA PRO A 144 0.24 -9.47 -16.44
C PRO A 144 -1.16 -9.99 -16.80
N GLY A 145 -1.96 -9.15 -17.45
CA GLY A 145 -3.28 -9.52 -17.98
C GLY A 145 -4.16 -8.30 -18.23
N ASP A 146 -5.42 -8.55 -18.57
CA ASP A 146 -6.44 -7.52 -18.75
C ASP A 146 -7.38 -7.49 -17.54
N TYR A 147 -6.85 -7.15 -16.36
CA TYR A 147 -7.63 -7.07 -15.12
C TYR A 147 -6.94 -6.25 -14.04
N ASP A 148 -7.73 -5.62 -13.17
CA ASP A 148 -7.20 -5.00 -11.97
C ASP A 148 -7.01 -6.01 -10.84
N VAL A 149 -5.87 -5.92 -10.17
CA VAL A 149 -5.66 -6.44 -8.83
C VAL A 149 -6.42 -5.56 -7.86
N ILE A 150 -7.39 -6.14 -7.17
CA ILE A 150 -8.22 -5.44 -6.19
C ILE A 150 -7.50 -5.34 -4.85
N LYS A 151 -6.86 -6.43 -4.41
CA LYS A 151 -6.14 -6.48 -3.13
C LYS A 151 -5.06 -7.55 -3.16
N LEU A 152 -3.85 -7.18 -2.74
CA LEU A 152 -2.83 -8.15 -2.35
C LEU A 152 -3.26 -8.82 -1.03
N THR A 153 -3.49 -10.13 -1.04
CA THR A 153 -3.99 -10.87 0.12
C THR A 153 -2.86 -11.45 0.95
N SER A 154 -1.86 -12.08 0.32
CA SER A 154 -0.73 -12.70 1.01
C SER A 154 0.44 -12.97 0.07
N ILE A 155 1.64 -13.03 0.62
CA ILE A 155 2.86 -13.46 -0.07
C ILE A 155 3.45 -14.64 0.71
N ASP A 156 3.46 -15.82 0.08
CA ASP A 156 4.15 -17.00 0.58
C ASP A 156 5.50 -17.11 -0.11
N GLU A 157 6.53 -16.49 0.49
CA GLU A 157 7.90 -16.55 -0.06
C GLU A 157 8.47 -17.97 -0.06
N ALA A 158 8.14 -18.79 0.94
CA ALA A 158 8.67 -20.14 1.07
C ALA A 158 8.08 -21.07 -0.02
N GLY A 159 6.79 -20.93 -0.31
CA GLY A 159 6.11 -21.62 -1.40
C GLY A 159 6.26 -20.94 -2.77
N GLY A 160 6.81 -19.73 -2.82
CA GLY A 160 7.01 -18.97 -4.05
C GLY A 160 5.72 -18.53 -4.71
N LYS A 161 4.72 -18.08 -3.93
CA LYS A 161 3.39 -17.67 -4.41
C LYS A 161 2.99 -16.30 -3.91
N ILE A 162 2.23 -15.59 -4.74
CA ILE A 162 1.50 -14.38 -4.37
C ILE A 162 0.02 -14.66 -4.55
N TYR A 163 -0.77 -14.30 -3.55
CA TYR A 163 -2.22 -14.43 -3.54
C TYR A 163 -2.84 -13.04 -3.53
N PHE A 164 -3.82 -12.83 -4.41
CA PHE A 164 -4.50 -11.55 -4.56
C PHE A 164 -5.92 -11.75 -5.05
N THR A 165 -6.77 -10.75 -4.85
CA THR A 165 -8.13 -10.74 -5.41
C THR A 165 -8.20 -9.94 -6.70
N ALA A 166 -9.04 -10.38 -7.62
CA ALA A 166 -9.30 -9.71 -8.90
C ALA A 166 -10.69 -10.06 -9.43
N SER A 167 -11.14 -9.31 -10.44
CA SER A 167 -12.47 -9.47 -11.04
C SER A 167 -12.48 -9.33 -12.58
N PRO A 168 -11.74 -10.19 -13.32
CA PRO A 168 -11.49 -9.97 -14.74
C PRO A 168 -12.73 -9.96 -15.64
N THR A 169 -13.81 -10.64 -15.24
CA THR A 169 -14.99 -10.84 -16.10
C THR A 169 -16.26 -10.18 -15.60
N ASN A 170 -16.29 -9.75 -14.33
CA ASN A 170 -17.47 -9.14 -13.74
C ASN A 170 -17.09 -8.25 -12.54
N ALA A 171 -17.27 -6.94 -12.70
CA ALA A 171 -16.93 -5.94 -11.69
C ALA A 171 -17.76 -6.02 -10.40
N THR A 172 -18.88 -6.77 -10.38
CA THR A 172 -19.70 -6.95 -9.16
C THR A 172 -19.33 -8.20 -8.36
N GLN A 173 -18.26 -8.88 -8.75
CA GLN A 173 -17.80 -10.12 -8.12
C GLN A 173 -16.35 -9.94 -7.67
N THR A 174 -15.83 -10.86 -6.87
CA THR A 174 -14.42 -10.86 -6.45
C THR A 174 -13.99 -12.30 -6.20
N TYR A 175 -12.80 -12.65 -6.71
CA TYR A 175 -12.25 -14.00 -6.59
C TYR A 175 -10.79 -13.95 -6.18
N LEU A 176 -10.33 -14.99 -5.47
CA LEU A 176 -8.93 -15.20 -5.17
C LEU A 176 -8.21 -15.79 -6.39
N TYR A 177 -7.05 -15.23 -6.66
CA TYR A 177 -6.09 -15.68 -7.66
C TYR A 177 -4.74 -15.91 -7.02
N GLN A 178 -3.92 -16.72 -7.68
CA GLN A 178 -2.50 -16.87 -7.39
C GLN A 178 -1.63 -16.64 -8.62
N VAL A 179 -0.42 -16.16 -8.40
CA VAL A 179 0.69 -16.19 -9.36
C VAL A 179 1.97 -16.73 -8.69
N PRO A 180 2.93 -17.26 -9.46
CA PRO A 180 4.29 -17.45 -8.96
C PRO A 180 4.87 -16.14 -8.42
N LEU A 181 5.74 -16.20 -7.41
CA LEU A 181 6.45 -15.02 -6.89
C LEU A 181 7.31 -14.34 -7.96
N GLN A 182 7.74 -15.10 -8.97
CA GLN A 182 8.46 -14.58 -10.12
C GLN A 182 7.54 -13.91 -11.16
N GLY A 183 6.24 -13.89 -10.94
CA GLY A 183 5.23 -13.38 -11.85
C GLY A 183 4.82 -14.38 -12.93
N GLY A 184 3.71 -14.07 -13.62
CA GLY A 184 3.21 -14.83 -14.75
C GLY A 184 1.69 -14.91 -14.78
N LYS A 185 1.17 -15.92 -15.49
CA LYS A 185 -0.28 -16.11 -15.66
C LYS A 185 -0.97 -16.40 -14.32
N ALA A 186 -1.95 -15.58 -13.98
CA ALA A 186 -2.79 -15.80 -12.80
C ALA A 186 -3.69 -17.03 -12.95
N THR A 187 -3.83 -17.76 -11.84
CA THR A 187 -4.75 -18.91 -11.73
C THR A 187 -5.78 -18.60 -10.66
N ARG A 188 -7.07 -18.66 -11.01
CA ARG A 188 -8.17 -18.51 -10.05
C ARG A 188 -8.17 -19.69 -9.08
N LEU A 189 -8.25 -19.40 -7.79
CA LEU A 189 -8.37 -20.39 -6.72
C LEU A 189 -9.80 -20.53 -6.22
N THR A 190 -10.56 -19.43 -6.14
CA THR A 190 -11.97 -19.51 -5.75
C THR A 190 -12.74 -20.42 -6.72
N PRO A 191 -13.45 -21.45 -6.23
CA PRO A 191 -14.24 -22.35 -7.08
C PRO A 191 -15.22 -21.63 -8.01
N ALA A 192 -15.45 -22.18 -9.20
CA ALA A 192 -16.42 -21.65 -10.15
C ALA A 192 -17.88 -21.68 -9.61
N SER A 193 -18.16 -22.58 -8.67
CA SER A 193 -19.46 -22.73 -8.00
C SER A 193 -19.77 -21.63 -6.98
N LEU A 194 -18.86 -20.68 -6.73
CA LEU A 194 -19.03 -19.58 -5.79
C LEU A 194 -19.05 -18.21 -6.49
N PRO A 195 -20.00 -17.96 -7.42
CA PRO A 195 -20.11 -16.67 -8.08
C PRO A 195 -20.63 -15.60 -7.11
N GLY A 196 -19.87 -14.53 -6.94
CA GLY A 196 -20.21 -13.48 -5.99
C GLY A 196 -18.99 -12.78 -5.44
N THR A 197 -19.11 -12.24 -4.24
CA THR A 197 -18.02 -11.57 -3.54
C THR A 197 -17.37 -12.56 -2.59
N ASN A 198 -16.09 -12.85 -2.82
CA ASN A 198 -15.29 -13.74 -1.99
C ASN A 198 -14.16 -12.96 -1.31
N GLY A 199 -14.14 -13.00 0.01
CA GLY A 199 -13.07 -12.46 0.85
C GLY A 199 -12.19 -13.58 1.40
N TYR A 200 -10.89 -13.34 1.49
CA TYR A 200 -9.94 -14.30 2.05
C TYR A 200 -9.00 -13.59 3.01
N ASP A 201 -8.86 -14.13 4.21
CA ASP A 201 -7.82 -13.80 5.17
C ASP A 201 -6.92 -15.02 5.33
N ILE A 202 -5.73 -14.97 4.72
CA ILE A 202 -4.85 -16.13 4.54
C ILE A 202 -3.83 -16.16 5.68
N SER A 203 -3.60 -17.34 6.26
CA SER A 203 -2.58 -17.50 7.29
C SER A 203 -1.18 -17.09 6.79
N PRO A 204 -0.28 -16.62 7.68
CA PRO A 204 1.06 -16.17 7.26
C PRO A 204 1.92 -17.22 6.52
N ASN A 205 1.59 -18.50 6.66
CA ASN A 205 2.25 -19.61 5.98
C ASN A 205 1.50 -20.11 4.73
N GLY A 206 0.41 -19.44 4.32
CA GLY A 206 -0.35 -19.76 3.12
C GLY A 206 -1.12 -21.09 3.14
N LYS A 207 -1.22 -21.77 4.30
CA LYS A 207 -1.76 -23.14 4.38
C LYS A 207 -3.26 -23.22 4.61
N ILE A 208 -3.85 -22.19 5.22
CA ILE A 208 -5.28 -22.11 5.50
C ILE A 208 -5.74 -20.66 5.32
N ALA A 209 -7.04 -20.45 5.13
CA ALA A 209 -7.64 -19.13 5.08
C ALA A 209 -9.02 -19.13 5.73
N LEU A 210 -9.39 -17.99 6.34
CA LEU A 210 -10.78 -17.67 6.60
C LEU A 210 -11.37 -17.14 5.29
N HIS A 211 -12.29 -17.90 4.71
CA HIS A 211 -13.05 -17.52 3.52
C HIS A 211 -14.38 -16.93 3.94
N THR A 212 -14.76 -15.81 3.33
CA THR A 212 -16.10 -15.24 3.43
C THR A 212 -16.72 -15.15 2.05
N TYR A 213 -18.00 -15.47 1.93
CA TYR A 213 -18.71 -15.48 0.66
C TYR A 213 -20.11 -14.90 0.80
N SER A 214 -20.53 -14.10 -0.19
CA SER A 214 -21.92 -13.67 -0.34
C SER A 214 -22.28 -13.47 -1.82
N SER A 215 -23.57 -13.54 -2.14
CA SER A 215 -24.09 -13.24 -3.47
C SER A 215 -25.52 -12.68 -3.40
N SER A 216 -26.09 -12.26 -4.52
CA SER A 216 -27.48 -11.78 -4.58
C SER A 216 -28.53 -12.83 -4.19
N THR A 217 -28.15 -14.11 -4.16
CA THR A 217 -29.04 -15.23 -3.86
C THR A 217 -28.58 -16.05 -2.65
N SER A 218 -27.53 -15.62 -1.94
CA SER A 218 -26.97 -16.35 -0.81
C SER A 218 -26.57 -15.38 0.29
N LEU A 219 -27.04 -15.66 1.52
CA LEU A 219 -26.62 -14.93 2.71
C LEU A 219 -25.11 -15.09 2.94
N PRO A 220 -24.47 -14.13 3.65
CA PRO A 220 -23.06 -14.24 3.99
C PRO A 220 -22.72 -15.54 4.73
N LEU A 221 -21.70 -16.23 4.25
CA LEU A 221 -21.11 -17.43 4.85
C LEU A 221 -19.65 -17.17 5.21
N ALA A 222 -19.15 -17.90 6.20
CA ALA A 222 -17.75 -17.89 6.59
C ALA A 222 -17.29 -19.29 6.99
N ASP A 223 -16.13 -19.71 6.50
CA ASP A 223 -15.57 -21.03 6.71
C ASP A 223 -14.04 -21.01 6.61
N VAL A 224 -13.41 -22.06 7.14
CA VAL A 224 -11.96 -22.24 7.06
C VAL A 224 -11.65 -23.17 5.90
N VAL A 225 -10.84 -22.71 4.96
CA VAL A 225 -10.40 -23.44 3.78
C VAL A 225 -8.90 -23.69 3.82
N SER A 226 -8.42 -24.69 3.07
CA SER A 226 -7.01 -25.07 2.97
C SER A 226 -6.55 -25.21 1.52
#